data_AF-A0AAN7L9G6-F1
#
_entry.id   AF-A0AAN7L9G6-F1
#
_cell.length_a   1.000
_cell.length_b   1.000
_cell.length_c   1.000
_cell.angle_alpha   90.00
_cell.angle_beta   90.00
_cell.angle_gamma   90.00
#
_symmetry.space_group_name_H-M   'P 1'
#
loop_
_entity.id
_entity.type
_entity.pdbx_description
1 polymer ?
#
loop_
_entity_poly.entity_id
_entity_poly.type
_entity_poly.pdbx_seq_one_letter_code
_entity_poly.pdbx_strand_id
1 'polypeptide(L)'
;MAVEAANPFFRIGYNSLGAFATINHLHFQAYYLAVPFPVEKASTKKISIIDNCGVKISELRNYPVRGLVFEGRNTLQELSNMVSDTCVCLQENNIPYNVLISDCGQRVFVFPQCYAEKQAMGEVGTELLDTQVNPAVWEISGHMVLKRKKDYEEASEENALRLLAEVSLSEERFQEVKALIFHSIFCSLNEEALDSEEDVEVQFAEDLLGMKLKQQQGSHSAMVAGTHDCLVMQ
;
A
#
# COMPACT_ATOMS: atom_id res chain seq x y z
N MET A 1 -20.84 -18.74 1.16
CA MET A 1 -20.28 -17.50 0.54
C MET A 1 -20.94 -17.30 -0.82
N ALA A 2 -20.99 -16.06 -1.30
CA ALA A 2 -21.43 -15.75 -2.67
C ALA A 2 -20.50 -16.41 -3.69
N VAL A 3 -21.03 -16.86 -4.83
CA VAL A 3 -20.26 -17.59 -5.87
C VAL A 3 -19.18 -16.70 -6.49
N GLU A 4 -19.47 -15.41 -6.56
CA GLU A 4 -18.61 -14.35 -7.09
C GLU A 4 -17.32 -14.18 -6.27
N ALA A 5 -17.35 -14.48 -4.96
CA ALA A 5 -16.16 -14.42 -4.10
C ALA A 5 -15.13 -15.52 -4.41
N ALA A 6 -15.54 -16.58 -5.11
CA ALA A 6 -14.66 -17.63 -5.61
C ALA A 6 -14.10 -17.33 -7.02
N ASN A 7 -14.34 -16.13 -7.55
CA ASN A 7 -13.82 -15.70 -8.84
C ASN A 7 -12.52 -14.90 -8.65
N PRO A 8 -11.38 -15.33 -9.22
CA PRO A 8 -10.10 -14.63 -9.05
C PRO A 8 -10.08 -13.23 -9.70
N PHE A 9 -11.05 -12.94 -10.57
CA PHE A 9 -11.23 -11.64 -11.22
C PHE A 9 -12.19 -10.70 -10.49
N PHE A 10 -12.80 -11.15 -9.39
CA PHE A 10 -13.55 -10.31 -8.49
C PHE A 10 -12.58 -9.70 -7.46
N ARG A 11 -12.52 -8.37 -7.43
CA ARG A 11 -11.56 -7.61 -6.62
C ARG A 11 -12.29 -6.72 -5.64
N ILE A 12 -11.67 -6.54 -4.49
CA ILE A 12 -12.11 -5.57 -3.49
C ILE A 12 -11.02 -4.52 -3.33
N GLY A 13 -11.40 -3.26 -3.39
CA GLY A 13 -10.52 -2.11 -3.26
C GLY A 13 -10.88 -1.26 -2.04
N TYR A 14 -9.86 -0.67 -1.42
CA TYR A 14 -10.01 0.31 -0.35
C TYR A 14 -9.04 1.47 -0.57
N ASN A 15 -9.49 2.67 -0.23
CA ASN A 15 -8.72 3.91 -0.29
C ASN A 15 -8.75 4.54 1.10
N SER A 16 -7.59 4.82 1.70
CA SER A 16 -7.52 5.56 2.96
C SER A 16 -7.72 7.07 2.74
N LEU A 17 -7.84 7.80 3.85
CA LEU A 17 -7.71 9.26 3.83
C LEU A 17 -6.37 9.66 3.20
N GLY A 18 -6.37 10.69 2.36
CA GLY A 18 -5.20 11.13 1.58
C GLY A 18 -4.88 10.26 0.36
N ALA A 19 -5.52 9.09 0.21
CA ALA A 19 -5.32 8.15 -0.89
C ALA A 19 -6.56 8.04 -1.80
N PHE A 20 -7.24 9.16 -1.98
CA PHE A 20 -8.48 9.32 -2.75
C PHE A 20 -9.71 8.61 -2.17
N ALA A 21 -9.83 8.58 -0.83
CA ALA A 21 -11.12 8.35 -0.18
C ALA A 21 -12.04 9.56 -0.37
N THR A 22 -13.18 9.36 -1.06
CA THR A 22 -14.14 10.44 -1.36
C THR A 22 -15.27 10.54 -0.32
N ILE A 23 -15.39 9.56 0.57
CA ILE A 23 -16.44 9.52 1.61
C ILE A 23 -15.77 9.24 2.96
N ASN A 24 -16.15 9.99 3.98
CA ASN A 24 -15.57 9.94 5.32
C ASN A 24 -16.10 8.78 6.20
N HIS A 25 -16.58 7.70 5.59
CA HIS A 25 -16.91 6.46 6.31
C HIS A 25 -16.18 5.28 5.66
N LEU A 26 -15.84 4.29 6.48
CA LEU A 26 -15.20 3.06 6.03
C LEU A 26 -16.11 2.36 5.00
N HIS A 27 -15.62 2.24 3.77
CA HIS A 27 -16.31 1.52 2.71
C HIS A 27 -15.29 0.80 1.83
N PHE A 28 -15.68 -0.36 1.33
CA PHE A 28 -14.94 -1.10 0.32
C PHE A 28 -15.65 -0.98 -1.02
N GLN A 29 -14.87 -1.06 -2.10
CA GLN A 29 -15.36 -1.03 -3.47
C GLN A 29 -15.16 -2.41 -4.08
N ALA A 30 -16.17 -2.95 -4.75
CA ALA A 30 -16.06 -4.22 -5.46
C ALA A 30 -16.02 -3.99 -6.97
N TYR A 31 -15.15 -4.70 -7.68
CA TYR A 31 -15.03 -4.59 -9.13
C TYR A 31 -14.75 -5.94 -9.77
N TYR A 32 -15.50 -6.26 -10.83
CA TYR A 32 -15.31 -7.46 -11.63
C TYR A 32 -14.85 -7.09 -13.03
N LEU A 33 -13.71 -7.63 -13.42
CA LEU A 33 -13.23 -7.60 -14.80
C LEU A 33 -12.41 -8.86 -15.05
N ALA A 34 -12.85 -9.69 -16.00
CA ALA A 34 -12.27 -10.98 -16.37
C ALA A 34 -10.92 -10.86 -17.10
N VAL A 35 -10.06 -9.95 -16.64
CA VAL A 35 -8.71 -9.69 -17.13
C VAL A 35 -7.82 -9.46 -15.90
N PRO A 36 -6.62 -10.06 -15.83
CA PRO A 36 -5.69 -9.75 -14.76
C PRO A 36 -5.17 -8.31 -14.88
N PHE A 37 -5.21 -7.58 -13.78
CA PHE A 37 -4.67 -6.23 -13.67
C PHE A 37 -3.13 -6.27 -13.80
N PRO A 38 -2.50 -5.20 -14.33
CA PRO A 38 -1.04 -5.13 -14.46
C PRO A 38 -0.28 -5.46 -13.17
N VAL A 39 -0.76 -4.99 -12.02
CA VAL A 39 -0.10 -5.26 -10.72
C VAL A 39 -0.12 -6.74 -10.32
N GLU A 40 -1.13 -7.50 -10.74
CA GLU A 40 -1.24 -8.93 -10.44
C GLU A 40 -0.19 -9.75 -11.19
N LYS A 41 0.28 -9.24 -12.33
CA LYS A 41 1.33 -9.83 -13.17
C LYS A 41 2.73 -9.41 -12.73
N ALA A 42 2.85 -8.36 -11.90
CA ALA A 42 4.13 -7.86 -11.43
C ALA A 42 4.82 -8.89 -10.53
N SER A 43 6.14 -9.01 -10.70
CA SER A 43 6.97 -9.89 -9.89
C SER A 43 7.06 -9.40 -8.44
N THR A 44 7.38 -10.29 -7.52
CA THR A 44 7.59 -9.93 -6.12
C THR A 44 8.92 -10.46 -5.62
N LYS A 45 9.56 -9.71 -4.70
CA LYS A 45 10.73 -10.17 -3.96
C LYS A 45 10.31 -10.41 -2.53
N LYS A 46 10.37 -11.66 -2.11
CA LYS A 46 10.12 -12.06 -0.73
C LYS A 46 11.00 -11.28 0.23
N ILE A 47 10.41 -10.70 1.29
CA ILE A 47 11.14 -9.95 2.31
C ILE A 47 11.46 -10.88 3.48
N SER A 48 10.43 -11.54 4.04
CA SER A 48 10.58 -12.48 5.15
C SER A 48 9.51 -13.58 5.03
N ILE A 49 9.75 -14.74 5.64
CA ILE A 49 8.64 -15.57 6.13
C ILE A 49 8.61 -15.29 7.62
N ILE A 50 7.49 -14.81 8.14
CA ILE A 50 7.23 -15.05 9.55
C ILE A 50 6.75 -16.50 9.56
N ASP A 51 7.69 -17.44 9.67
CA ASP A 51 7.50 -18.87 9.36
C ASP A 51 6.37 -19.51 10.18
N ASN A 52 6.03 -18.92 11.33
CA ASN A 52 5.01 -19.44 12.25
C ASN A 52 3.58 -18.91 12.05
N CYS A 53 3.34 -17.87 11.23
CA CYS A 53 2.00 -17.24 11.16
C CYS A 53 1.36 -17.31 9.77
N GLY A 54 1.75 -18.28 8.94
CA GLY A 54 0.98 -18.68 7.74
C GLY A 54 0.90 -17.66 6.59
N VAL A 55 1.47 -16.46 6.73
CA VAL A 55 1.40 -15.37 5.74
C VAL A 55 2.77 -15.10 5.13
N LYS A 56 2.81 -15.01 3.80
CA LYS A 56 4.00 -14.61 3.04
C LYS A 56 3.93 -13.12 2.74
N ILE A 57 4.97 -12.37 3.12
CA ILE A 57 5.11 -10.94 2.81
C ILE A 57 6.21 -10.75 1.76
N SER A 58 5.88 -10.04 0.68
CA SER A 58 6.82 -9.73 -0.39
C SER A 58 6.76 -8.27 -0.80
N GLU A 59 7.89 -7.73 -1.25
CA GLU A 59 7.96 -6.42 -1.91
C GLU A 59 7.54 -6.55 -3.37
N LEU A 60 6.69 -5.64 -3.85
CA LEU A 60 6.36 -5.54 -5.27
C LEU A 60 7.59 -5.08 -6.07
N ARG A 61 7.84 -5.70 -7.22
CA ARG A 61 8.98 -5.40 -8.11
C ARG A 61 8.49 -5.23 -9.54
N ASN A 62 9.26 -4.48 -10.34
CA ASN A 62 8.94 -4.22 -11.74
C ASN A 62 7.54 -3.61 -11.92
N TYR A 63 7.19 -2.69 -11.02
CA TYR A 63 5.94 -1.95 -11.04
C TYR A 63 6.22 -0.51 -10.57
N PRO A 64 5.59 0.52 -11.16
CA PRO A 64 5.90 1.93 -10.86
C PRO A 64 5.53 2.35 -9.44
N VAL A 65 4.52 1.70 -8.84
CA VAL A 65 4.11 1.96 -7.45
C VAL A 65 4.76 0.96 -6.52
N ARG A 66 5.41 1.47 -5.47
CA ARG A 66 5.97 0.63 -4.41
C ARG A 66 4.86 0.12 -3.50
N GLY A 67 4.93 -1.16 -3.15
CA GLY A 67 3.92 -1.79 -2.32
C GLY A 67 4.38 -3.09 -1.71
N LEU A 68 3.60 -3.57 -0.76
CA LEU A 68 3.75 -4.87 -0.12
C LEU A 68 2.65 -5.80 -0.62
N VAL A 69 2.97 -7.07 -0.74
CA VAL A 69 2.05 -8.14 -1.13
C VAL A 69 2.01 -9.16 -0.01
N PHE A 70 0.81 -9.40 0.50
CA PHE A 70 0.49 -10.37 1.54
C PHE A 70 -0.27 -11.53 0.91
N GLU A 71 0.24 -12.74 1.08
CA GLU A 71 -0.36 -13.96 0.55
C GLU A 71 -0.57 -14.94 1.71
N GLY A 72 -1.84 -15.25 1.99
CA GLY A 72 -2.20 -16.26 2.99
C GLY A 72 -1.94 -17.65 2.44
N ARG A 73 -1.24 -18.50 3.20
CA ARG A 73 -1.04 -19.91 2.79
C ARG A 73 -2.24 -20.77 3.17
N ASN A 74 -2.61 -20.76 4.46
CA ASN A 74 -3.57 -21.72 5.02
C ASN A 74 -4.69 -21.09 5.86
N THR A 75 -4.56 -19.83 6.28
CA THR A 75 -5.60 -19.16 7.06
C THR A 75 -5.90 -17.76 6.50
N LEU A 76 -7.19 -17.47 6.29
CA LEU A 76 -7.66 -16.14 5.92
C LEU A 76 -7.58 -15.18 7.12
N GLN A 77 -7.68 -15.72 8.33
CA GLN A 77 -7.66 -14.94 9.57
C GLN A 77 -6.30 -14.30 9.82
N GLU A 78 -5.19 -15.05 9.74
CA GLU A 78 -3.85 -14.47 9.91
C GLU A 78 -3.55 -13.44 8.83
N LEU A 79 -3.95 -13.71 7.57
CA LEU A 79 -3.83 -12.75 6.48
C LEU A 79 -4.61 -11.47 6.79
N SER A 80 -5.86 -11.60 7.25
CA SER A 80 -6.70 -10.45 7.59
C SER A 80 -6.14 -9.65 8.76
N ASN A 81 -5.68 -10.31 9.83
CA ASN A 81 -5.09 -9.66 11.00
C ASN A 81 -3.84 -8.86 10.59
N MET A 82 -2.93 -9.49 9.84
CA MET A 82 -1.67 -8.85 9.45
C MET A 82 -1.86 -7.68 8.48
N VAL A 83 -2.80 -7.80 7.55
CA VAL A 83 -3.19 -6.68 6.67
C VAL A 83 -3.85 -5.57 7.49
N SER A 84 -4.70 -5.91 8.45
CA SER A 84 -5.35 -4.95 9.35
C SER A 84 -4.31 -4.17 10.17
N ASP A 85 -3.36 -4.86 10.81
CA ASP A 85 -2.29 -4.24 11.59
C ASP A 85 -1.43 -3.32 10.73
N THR A 86 -1.13 -3.73 9.50
CA THR A 86 -0.44 -2.89 8.52
C THR A 86 -1.25 -1.61 8.24
N CYS A 87 -2.56 -1.74 8.02
CA CYS A 87 -3.45 -0.62 7.74
C CYS A 87 -3.60 0.34 8.93
N VAL A 88 -3.67 -0.19 10.16
CA VAL A 88 -3.71 0.57 11.41
C VAL A 88 -2.40 1.33 11.58
N CYS A 89 -1.25 0.66 11.45
CA CYS A 89 0.07 1.28 11.51
C CYS A 89 0.21 2.46 10.53
N LEU A 90 -0.20 2.25 9.27
CA LEU A 90 -0.16 3.32 8.26
C LEU A 90 -1.07 4.50 8.63
N GLN A 91 -2.27 4.21 9.14
CA GLN A 91 -3.23 5.23 9.57
C GLN A 91 -2.72 6.04 10.76
N GLU A 92 -2.19 5.38 11.80
CA GLU A 92 -1.65 6.04 13.00
C GLU A 92 -0.44 6.94 12.68
N ASN A 93 0.31 6.58 11.64
CA ASN A 93 1.45 7.37 11.15
C ASN A 93 1.06 8.39 10.07
N ASN A 94 -0.23 8.60 9.81
CA ASN A 94 -0.75 9.51 8.78
C ASN A 94 -0.17 9.25 7.37
N ILE A 95 0.08 7.99 7.03
CA ILE A 95 0.58 7.59 5.71
C ILE A 95 -0.63 7.18 4.86
N PRO A 96 -0.95 7.89 3.76
CA PRO A 96 -2.01 7.46 2.87
C PRO A 96 -1.69 6.14 2.19
N TYR A 97 -2.69 5.29 2.00
CA TYR A 97 -2.54 3.99 1.35
C TYR A 97 -3.79 3.51 0.62
N ASN A 98 -3.57 2.64 -0.35
CA ASN A 98 -4.62 1.89 -1.03
C ASN A 98 -4.44 0.39 -0.78
N VAL A 99 -5.54 -0.37 -0.75
CA VAL A 99 -5.52 -1.83 -0.59
C VAL A 99 -6.29 -2.49 -1.71
N LEU A 100 -5.66 -3.40 -2.43
CA LEU A 100 -6.31 -4.28 -3.41
C LEU A 100 -6.34 -5.71 -2.87
N ILE A 101 -7.51 -6.29 -2.74
CA ILE A 101 -7.74 -7.69 -2.40
C ILE A 101 -8.13 -8.41 -3.69
N SER A 102 -7.40 -9.46 -4.02
CA SER A 102 -7.49 -10.22 -5.27
C SER A 102 -7.40 -11.73 -5.01
N ASP A 103 -7.53 -12.52 -6.07
CA ASP A 103 -7.34 -13.98 -6.03
C ASP A 103 -8.19 -14.68 -4.96
N CYS A 104 -9.49 -14.39 -4.99
CA CYS A 104 -10.48 -14.93 -4.04
C CYS A 104 -10.19 -14.55 -2.57
N GLY A 105 -9.50 -13.42 -2.34
CA GLY A 105 -9.13 -12.94 -1.01
C GLY A 105 -7.79 -13.47 -0.49
N GLN A 106 -7.08 -14.29 -1.27
CA GLN A 106 -5.82 -14.90 -0.83
C GLN A 106 -4.61 -14.01 -1.04
N ARG A 107 -4.72 -12.99 -1.90
CA ARG A 107 -3.63 -12.08 -2.25
C ARG A 107 -4.06 -10.63 -2.05
N VAL A 108 -3.38 -9.95 -1.13
CA VAL A 108 -3.66 -8.56 -0.76
C VAL A 108 -2.44 -7.70 -1.07
N PHE A 109 -2.66 -6.60 -1.78
CA PHE A 109 -1.65 -5.60 -2.05
C PHE A 109 -1.94 -4.37 -1.20
N VAL A 110 -0.89 -3.82 -0.58
CA VAL A 110 -0.95 -2.56 0.16
C VAL A 110 0.02 -1.57 -0.48
N PHE A 111 -0.49 -0.41 -0.87
CA PHE A 111 0.26 0.63 -1.58
C PHE A 111 0.26 1.91 -0.75
N PRO A 112 1.29 2.14 0.10
CA PRO A 112 1.54 3.47 0.65
C PRO A 112 1.79 4.47 -0.49
N GLN A 113 1.18 5.64 -0.43
CA GLN A 113 1.27 6.66 -1.49
C GLN A 113 1.32 8.08 -0.93
N CYS A 114 1.75 9.04 -1.76
CA CYS A 114 1.93 10.45 -1.37
C CYS A 114 1.34 11.46 -2.36
N TYR A 115 0.40 11.06 -3.22
CA TYR A 115 -0.07 11.95 -4.29
C TYR A 115 -0.76 13.21 -3.76
N ALA A 116 -1.65 13.08 -2.77
CA ALA A 116 -2.33 14.24 -2.18
C ALA A 116 -1.36 15.21 -1.48
N GLU A 117 -0.33 14.68 -0.83
CA GLU A 117 0.74 15.48 -0.20
C GLU A 117 1.53 16.25 -1.25
N LYS A 118 1.98 15.58 -2.32
CA LYS A 118 2.64 16.23 -3.45
C LYS A 118 1.79 17.30 -4.12
N GLN A 119 0.48 17.06 -4.26
CA GLN A 119 -0.45 18.07 -4.79
C GLN A 119 -0.50 19.31 -3.89
N ALA A 120 -0.59 19.12 -2.57
CA ALA A 120 -0.59 20.22 -1.61
C ALA A 120 0.72 21.01 -1.60
N MET A 121 1.85 20.35 -1.87
CA MET A 121 3.17 20.98 -1.99
C MET A 121 3.44 21.60 -3.38
N GLY A 122 2.56 21.40 -4.35
CA GLY A 122 2.75 21.88 -5.73
C GLY A 122 3.84 21.14 -6.51
N GLU A 123 4.18 19.92 -6.10
CA GLU A 123 5.22 19.10 -6.72
C GLU A 123 4.71 18.29 -7.92
N VAL A 124 3.39 18.15 -8.07
CA VAL A 124 2.79 17.46 -9.20
C VAL A 124 2.77 18.37 -10.42
N GLY A 125 3.33 17.88 -11.53
CA GLY A 125 3.37 18.62 -12.81
C GLY A 125 1.99 19.00 -13.33
N THR A 126 1.90 20.18 -13.95
CA THR A 126 0.64 20.74 -14.49
C THR A 126 -0.03 19.82 -15.51
N GLU A 127 0.75 19.14 -16.36
CA GLU A 127 0.23 18.15 -17.32
C GLU A 127 -0.61 17.07 -16.65
N LEU A 128 -0.17 16.56 -15.49
CA LEU A 128 -0.87 15.53 -14.73
C LEU A 128 -2.06 16.10 -13.96
N LEU A 129 -1.93 17.29 -13.37
CA LEU A 129 -3.06 17.97 -12.72
C LEU A 129 -4.21 18.24 -13.69
N ASP A 130 -3.89 18.61 -14.93
CA ASP A 130 -4.86 18.89 -15.98
C ASP A 130 -5.65 17.66 -16.42
N THR A 131 -5.14 16.44 -16.19
CA THR A 131 -5.90 15.19 -16.43
C THR A 131 -7.08 15.06 -15.46
N GLN A 132 -7.01 15.76 -14.32
CA GLN A 132 -7.95 15.69 -13.21
C GLN A 132 -8.09 14.27 -12.62
N VAL A 133 -7.17 13.36 -12.93
CA VAL A 133 -7.13 12.01 -12.37
C VAL A 133 -6.37 12.07 -11.05
N ASN A 134 -7.05 11.65 -9.98
CA ASN A 134 -6.42 11.37 -8.69
C ASN A 134 -6.38 9.85 -8.55
N PRO A 135 -5.19 9.23 -8.57
CA PRO A 135 -5.09 7.78 -8.57
C PRO A 135 -5.62 7.15 -7.28
N ALA A 136 -6.62 6.28 -7.45
CA ALA A 136 -7.19 5.43 -6.43
C ALA A 136 -6.61 4.02 -6.53
N VAL A 137 -7.14 3.09 -5.73
CA VAL A 137 -6.77 1.67 -5.79
C VAL A 137 -6.83 1.09 -7.21
N TRP A 138 -7.82 1.49 -8.03
CA TRP A 138 -7.98 0.97 -9.39
C TRP A 138 -6.86 1.43 -10.32
N GLU A 139 -6.58 2.73 -10.37
CA GLU A 139 -5.50 3.28 -11.19
C GLU A 139 -4.15 2.74 -10.74
N ILE A 140 -3.89 2.75 -9.43
CA ILE A 140 -2.64 2.23 -8.84
C ILE A 140 -2.44 0.76 -9.17
N SER A 141 -3.51 -0.01 -9.28
CA SER A 141 -3.44 -1.43 -9.66
C SER A 141 -3.31 -1.65 -11.18
N GLY A 142 -3.36 -0.58 -11.97
CA GLY A 142 -3.15 -0.58 -13.42
C GLY A 142 -4.45 -0.58 -14.23
N HIS A 143 -5.60 -0.31 -13.61
CA HIS A 143 -6.86 -0.05 -14.30
C HIS A 143 -7.10 1.46 -14.41
N MET A 144 -6.64 2.04 -15.52
CA MET A 144 -6.61 3.50 -15.69
C MET A 144 -7.97 4.08 -16.07
N VAL A 145 -8.48 5.01 -15.26
CA VAL A 145 -9.60 5.88 -15.65
C VAL A 145 -9.06 7.18 -16.24
N LEU A 146 -9.54 7.53 -17.43
CA LEU A 146 -9.15 8.76 -18.14
C LEU A 146 -10.38 9.65 -18.27
N LYS A 147 -10.28 10.90 -17.80
CA LYS A 147 -11.42 11.82 -17.76
C LYS A 147 -11.62 12.61 -19.04
N ARG A 148 -10.52 12.94 -19.75
CA ARG A 148 -10.57 13.75 -20.96
C ARG A 148 -10.41 12.88 -22.20
N LYS A 149 -11.09 13.28 -23.27
CA LYS A 149 -10.98 12.63 -24.59
C LYS A 149 -9.54 12.59 -25.09
N LYS A 150 -8.80 13.69 -24.94
CA LYS A 150 -7.38 13.78 -25.33
C LYS A 150 -6.54 12.70 -24.65
N ASP A 151 -6.66 12.55 -23.33
CA ASP A 151 -5.90 11.57 -22.57
C ASP A 151 -6.24 10.14 -22.98
N TYR A 152 -7.50 9.89 -23.38
CA TYR A 152 -7.93 8.60 -23.92
C TYR A 152 -7.36 8.30 -25.31
N GLU A 153 -7.39 9.28 -26.23
CA GLU A 153 -6.86 9.13 -27.58
C GLU A 153 -5.34 9.01 -27.61
N GLU A 154 -4.65 9.68 -26.67
CA GLU A 154 -3.19 9.68 -26.52
C GLU A 154 -2.72 8.67 -25.45
N ALA A 155 -3.60 7.77 -25.00
CA ALA A 155 -3.28 6.81 -23.94
C ALA A 155 -2.09 5.93 -24.32
N SER A 156 -1.07 5.92 -23.48
CA SER A 156 0.15 5.14 -23.67
C SER A 156 0.60 4.53 -22.35
N GLU A 157 1.40 3.46 -22.43
CA GLU A 157 2.05 2.87 -21.25
C GLU A 157 2.93 3.90 -20.55
N GLU A 158 3.67 4.71 -21.30
CA GLU A 158 4.51 5.78 -20.76
C GLU A 158 3.70 6.77 -19.91
N ASN A 159 2.52 7.20 -20.37
CA ASN A 159 1.66 8.11 -19.62
C ASN A 159 1.17 7.47 -18.31
N ALA A 160 0.78 6.20 -18.36
CA ALA A 160 0.37 5.46 -17.17
C ALA A 160 1.53 5.32 -16.17
N LEU A 161 2.73 4.95 -16.64
CA LEU A 161 3.92 4.84 -15.80
C LEU A 161 4.29 6.18 -15.15
N ARG A 162 4.23 7.29 -15.90
CA ARG A 162 4.47 8.64 -15.38
C ARG A 162 3.50 8.99 -14.25
N LEU A 163 2.19 8.79 -14.46
CA LEU A 163 1.18 9.04 -13.43
C LEU A 163 1.39 8.18 -12.18
N LEU A 164 1.66 6.88 -12.36
CA LEU A 164 1.86 5.96 -11.25
C LEU A 164 3.16 6.23 -10.47
N ALA A 165 4.23 6.65 -11.15
CA ALA A 165 5.46 7.05 -10.49
C ALA A 165 5.26 8.26 -9.58
N GLU A 166 4.38 9.21 -9.95
CA GLU A 166 4.07 10.34 -9.09
C GLU A 166 3.38 9.97 -7.79
N VAL A 167 2.56 8.93 -7.82
CA VAL A 167 1.82 8.45 -6.65
C VAL A 167 2.72 7.70 -5.66
N SER A 168 3.74 7.03 -6.18
CA SER A 168 4.63 6.20 -5.39
C SER A 168 5.47 7.02 -4.41
N LEU A 169 5.71 6.44 -3.23
CA LEU A 169 6.78 6.90 -2.34
C LEU A 169 8.15 6.78 -3.01
N SER A 170 9.09 7.63 -2.59
CA SER A 170 10.51 7.43 -2.89
C SER A 170 11.01 6.11 -2.32
N GLU A 171 12.17 5.62 -2.80
CA GLU A 171 12.77 4.41 -2.25
C GLU A 171 13.05 4.58 -0.75
N GLU A 172 13.65 5.69 -0.37
CA GLU A 172 14.05 5.99 0.99
C GLU A 172 12.84 6.00 1.92
N ARG A 173 11.78 6.74 1.54
CA ARG A 173 10.55 6.83 2.31
C ARG A 173 9.85 5.47 2.38
N PHE A 174 9.85 4.70 1.31
CA PHE A 174 9.27 3.36 1.31
C PHE A 174 10.02 2.41 2.26
N GLN A 175 11.36 2.48 2.35
CA GLN A 175 12.12 1.70 3.32
C GLN A 175 11.77 2.09 4.77
N GLU A 176 11.58 3.37 5.06
CA GLU A 176 11.12 3.84 6.39
C GLU A 176 9.73 3.28 6.73
N VAL A 177 8.79 3.40 5.80
CA VAL A 177 7.42 2.91 5.98
C VAL A 177 7.40 1.39 6.19
N LYS A 178 8.20 0.65 5.42
CA LYS A 178 8.36 -0.79 5.65
C LYS A 178 8.86 -1.08 7.07
N ALA A 179 9.89 -0.37 7.54
CA ALA A 179 10.42 -0.59 8.89
C ALA A 179 9.35 -0.34 9.97
N LEU A 180 8.50 0.69 9.81
CA LEU A 180 7.37 0.96 10.69
C LEU A 180 6.35 -0.19 10.70
N ILE A 181 5.90 -0.62 9.51
CA ILE A 181 4.94 -1.73 9.35
C ILE A 181 5.47 -2.99 10.02
N PHE A 182 6.71 -3.36 9.70
CA PHE A 182 7.33 -4.56 10.25
C PHE A 182 7.44 -4.46 11.77
N HIS A 183 7.90 -3.32 12.31
CA HIS A 183 7.96 -3.13 13.75
C HIS A 183 6.59 -3.31 14.42
N SER A 184 5.53 -2.76 13.83
CA SER A 184 4.15 -2.93 14.32
C SER A 184 3.70 -4.38 14.31
N ILE A 185 3.90 -5.10 13.19
CA ILE A 185 3.54 -6.52 13.07
C ILE A 185 4.25 -7.35 14.14
N PHE A 186 5.53 -7.07 14.38
CA PHE A 186 6.28 -7.77 15.42
C PHE A 186 5.77 -7.50 16.83
N CYS A 187 5.36 -6.27 17.13
CA CYS A 187 4.73 -5.96 18.41
C CYS A 187 3.42 -6.74 18.58
N SER A 188 2.53 -6.71 17.58
CA SER A 188 1.25 -7.45 17.64
C SER A 188 1.44 -8.95 17.86
N LEU A 189 2.40 -9.57 17.17
CA LEU A 189 2.68 -11.00 17.31
C LEU A 189 3.23 -11.38 18.69
N ASN A 190 4.04 -10.52 19.30
CA ASN A 190 4.55 -10.77 20.66
C ASN A 190 3.48 -10.56 21.73
N GLU A 191 2.52 -9.65 21.52
CA GLU A 191 1.37 -9.50 22.41
C GLU A 191 0.49 -10.76 22.37
N GLU A 192 0.25 -11.34 21.19
CA GLU A 192 -0.48 -12.61 21.05
C GLU A 192 0.29 -13.82 21.63
N ALA A 193 1.64 -13.84 21.53
CA ALA A 193 2.50 -14.87 22.11
C ALA A 193 2.69 -14.74 23.63
N LEU A 194 2.49 -13.56 24.22
CA LEU A 194 2.42 -13.44 25.68
C LEU A 194 1.11 -14.05 26.24
N ASP A 195 0.07 -14.12 25.42
CA ASP A 195 -1.20 -14.79 25.72
C ASP A 195 -1.20 -16.29 25.34
N SER A 196 -0.22 -16.76 24.59
CA SER A 196 -0.09 -18.16 24.15
C SER A 196 1.37 -18.63 24.25
N GLU A 197 1.68 -19.60 25.14
CA GLU A 197 3.04 -20.07 25.52
C GLU A 197 3.92 -20.60 24.34
N GLU A 198 4.25 -19.79 23.33
CA GLU A 198 5.15 -20.14 22.22
C GLU A 198 6.24 -19.08 22.00
N ASP A 199 7.49 -19.55 21.97
CA ASP A 199 8.69 -18.73 21.74
C ASP A 199 8.82 -18.33 20.26
N VAL A 200 8.93 -17.01 19.98
CA VAL A 200 9.19 -16.48 18.62
C VAL A 200 10.66 -16.07 18.48
N GLU A 201 11.47 -16.82 17.71
CA GLU A 201 12.90 -16.56 17.53
C GLU A 201 13.28 -15.66 16.32
N VAL A 202 13.88 -14.50 16.65
CA VAL A 202 15.16 -13.86 16.23
C VAL A 202 15.48 -13.51 14.76
N GLN A 203 14.94 -14.12 13.69
CA GLN A 203 15.38 -13.69 12.34
C GLN A 203 14.90 -12.28 11.96
N PHE A 204 13.73 -11.88 12.49
CA PHE A 204 13.12 -10.58 12.28
C PHE A 204 13.91 -9.41 12.92
N ALA A 205 14.57 -9.68 14.05
CA ALA A 205 15.36 -8.68 14.77
C ALA A 205 16.59 -8.25 13.95
N GLU A 206 17.20 -9.16 13.18
CA GLU A 206 18.35 -8.87 12.32
C GLU A 206 17.99 -7.93 11.16
N ASP A 207 16.82 -8.11 10.54
CA ASP A 207 16.32 -7.21 9.49
C ASP A 207 15.99 -5.81 10.06
N LEU A 208 15.35 -5.75 11.24
CA LEU A 208 15.04 -4.49 11.92
C LEU A 208 16.31 -3.75 12.38
N LEU A 209 17.31 -4.47 12.89
CA LEU A 209 18.63 -3.95 13.27
C LEU A 209 19.40 -3.46 12.04
N GLY A 210 19.35 -4.20 10.93
CA GLY A 210 19.94 -3.81 9.65
C GLY A 210 19.33 -2.52 9.07
N MET A 211 18.04 -2.27 9.32
CA MET A 211 17.36 -1.03 8.93
C MET A 211 17.69 0.13 9.89
N LYS A 212 17.71 -0.09 11.22
CA LYS A 212 18.10 0.94 12.22
C LYS A 212 19.55 1.42 12.07
N LEU A 213 20.49 0.52 11.74
CA LEU A 213 21.90 0.85 11.53
C LEU A 213 22.13 1.78 10.33
N LYS A 214 21.24 1.76 9.32
CA LYS A 214 21.31 2.65 8.15
C LYS A 214 20.78 4.06 8.44
N GLN A 215 19.77 4.20 9.30
CA GLN A 215 19.22 5.51 9.70
C GLN A 215 20.19 6.32 10.57
N GLN A 216 20.98 5.68 11.43
CA GLN A 216 21.96 6.41 12.27
C GLN A 216 23.15 6.99 11.49
N GLN A 217 23.38 6.56 10.24
CA GLN A 217 24.45 7.08 9.39
C GLN A 217 24.01 8.22 8.45
N GLY A 218 22.71 8.55 8.40
CA GLY A 218 22.20 9.60 7.53
C GLY A 218 21.01 10.33 8.14
N SER A 219 21.24 11.58 8.56
CA SER A 219 20.25 12.63 8.89
C SER A 219 20.15 13.00 10.37
N HIS A 220 20.92 14.04 10.75
CA HIS A 220 20.43 15.06 11.66
C HIS A 220 19.70 16.11 10.80
N SER A 221 18.36 16.14 10.84
CA SER A 221 17.61 17.33 10.45
C SER A 221 16.40 17.48 11.38
N ALA A 222 16.25 18.69 11.94
CA ALA A 222 15.30 19.02 12.99
C ALA A 222 13.87 19.06 12.44
N MET A 223 12.93 18.45 13.19
CA MET A 223 11.50 18.59 12.91
C MET A 223 11.06 20.03 13.18
N VAL A 224 10.39 20.65 12.20
CA VAL A 224 9.67 21.91 12.38
C VAL A 224 8.23 21.58 12.78
N ALA A 225 7.78 22.14 13.91
CA ALA A 225 6.40 21.98 14.38
C ALA A 225 5.42 22.67 13.42
N GLY A 226 4.49 21.91 12.84
CA GLY A 226 3.43 22.41 11.98
C GLY A 226 2.30 23.05 12.78
N THR A 227 1.94 24.29 12.43
CA THR A 227 0.74 24.97 12.90
C THR A 227 -0.49 24.39 12.22
N HIS A 228 -1.49 24.01 13.02
CA HIS A 228 -2.80 23.56 12.55
C HIS A 228 -3.55 24.71 11.91
N ASP A 229 -3.72 24.68 10.59
CA ASP A 229 -4.90 25.20 9.88
C ASP A 229 -4.85 24.73 8.43
N CYS A 230 -5.55 23.62 8.14
CA CYS A 230 -5.82 23.20 6.77
C CYS A 230 -7.33 22.93 6.66
N LEU A 231 -8.08 23.97 6.32
CA LEU A 231 -9.46 23.87 5.85
C LEU A 231 -9.43 23.79 4.33
N VAL A 232 -9.63 22.59 3.78
CA VAL A 232 -9.92 22.42 2.36
C VAL A 232 -11.41 22.70 2.16
N MET A 233 -11.72 23.80 1.46
CA MET A 233 -13.08 24.07 1.00
C MET A 233 -13.41 23.19 -0.21
N GLN A 234 -14.59 22.57 -0.17
CA GLN A 234 -15.17 21.72 -1.20
C GLN A 234 -15.49 22.46 -2.49
#